data_AF-A0A942RAY0-F1
#
_entry.id   AF-A0A942RAY0-F1
#
_cell.length_a   1.000
_cell.length_b   1.000
_cell.length_c   1.000
_cell.angle_alpha   90.00
_cell.angle_beta   90.00
_cell.angle_gamma   90.00
#
_symmetry.space_group_name_H-M   'P 1'
#
loop_
_entity.id
_entity.type
_entity.pdbx_description
1 polymer ?
#
loop_
_entity_poly.entity_id
_entity_poly.type
_entity_poly.pdbx_seq_one_letter_code
_entity_poly.pdbx_strand_id
1 'polypeptide(L)' 'MSKNTEIKFVGQPIFKQVISLIDAIGIKSIVKKHNADHYYKAFKARTQLITMLFGIISRCDSMTEICEG' A
#
# COMPACT_ATOMS: atom_id res chain seq x y z
N MET A 1 16.22 -34.88 -2.13
CA MET A 1 14.92 -34.18 -2.05
C MET A 1 15.07 -32.83 -2.72
N SER A 2 14.46 -32.63 -3.88
CA SER A 2 14.45 -31.35 -4.58
C SER A 2 13.62 -30.35 -3.77
N LYS A 3 14.19 -29.21 -3.39
CA LYS A 3 13.42 -28.12 -2.75
C LYS A 3 12.51 -27.52 -3.81
N ASN A 4 11.22 -27.81 -3.70
CA ASN A 4 10.22 -27.13 -4.52
C ASN A 4 10.31 -25.62 -4.24
N THR A 5 10.71 -24.86 -5.26
CA THR A 5 11.00 -23.41 -5.21
C THR A 5 9.81 -22.57 -5.70
N GLU A 6 8.65 -23.20 -5.91
CA GLU A 6 7.41 -22.50 -6.17
C GLU A 6 7.07 -21.60 -4.97
N ILE A 7 7.05 -20.28 -5.19
CA ILE A 7 6.67 -19.30 -4.18
C ILE A 7 5.18 -19.52 -3.85
N LYS A 8 4.93 -20.36 -2.86
CA LYS A 8 3.59 -20.57 -2.34
C LYS A 8 3.25 -19.34 -1.49
N PHE A 9 2.51 -18.39 -2.05
CA PHE A 9 1.89 -17.27 -1.32
C PHE A 9 0.85 -17.71 -0.26
N VAL A 10 0.80 -19.00 0.05
CA VAL A 10 -0.12 -19.61 1.00
C VAL A 10 0.21 -19.07 2.40
N GLY A 11 -0.65 -18.19 2.91
CA GLY A 11 -0.50 -17.52 4.21
C GLY A 11 -0.11 -16.04 4.14
N GLN A 12 0.25 -15.49 2.96
CA GLN A 12 0.47 -14.05 2.84
C GLN A 12 -0.87 -13.34 2.55
N PRO A 13 -1.31 -12.39 3.40
CA PRO A 13 -2.52 -11.63 3.14
C PRO A 13 -2.47 -10.96 1.76
N ILE A 14 -3.55 -11.07 0.99
CA ILE A 14 -3.66 -10.52 -0.37
C ILE A 14 -3.28 -9.04 -0.40
N PHE A 15 -3.71 -8.27 0.61
CA PHE A 15 -3.36 -6.86 0.75
C PHE A 15 -1.84 -6.61 0.83
N LYS A 16 -1.10 -7.47 1.54
CA LYS A 16 0.36 -7.38 1.61
C LYS A 16 1.02 -7.68 0.24
N GLN A 17 0.42 -8.56 -0.55
CA GLN A 17 0.90 -8.84 -1.91
C GLN A 17 0.69 -7.61 -2.80
N VAL A 18 -0.46 -6.94 -2.74
CA VAL A 18 -0.71 -5.70 -3.49
C VAL A 18 0.26 -4.58 -3.09
N ILE A 19 0.50 -4.39 -1.78
CA ILE A 19 1.49 -3.40 -1.30
C ILE A 19 2.89 -3.71 -1.84
N SER A 20 3.26 -5.00 -1.92
CA SER A 20 4.58 -5.38 -2.46
C SER A 20 4.77 -5.01 -3.93
N LEU A 21 3.70 -5.05 -4.73
CA LEU A 21 3.72 -4.58 -6.11
C LEU A 21 3.88 -3.06 -6.18
N ILE A 22 3.24 -2.32 -5.27
CA ILE A 22 3.36 -0.86 -5.20
C ILE A 22 4.78 -0.42 -4.85
N ASP A 23 5.44 -1.10 -3.91
CA ASP A 23 6.82 -0.77 -3.54
C ASP A 23 7.79 -1.02 -4.72
N ALA A 24 7.49 -1.96 -5.63
CA ALA A 24 8.27 -2.21 -6.84
C ALA A 24 8.21 -1.05 -7.87
N ILE A 25 7.15 -0.22 -7.84
CA ILE A 25 6.95 0.91 -8.76
C ILE A 25 7.86 2.11 -8.39
N GLY A 26 8.53 2.07 -7.23
CA GLY A 26 9.45 3.13 -6.83
C GLY A 26 8.75 4.40 -6.39
N ILE A 27 7.66 4.29 -5.63
CA ILE A 27 6.86 5.40 -5.07
C ILE A 27 7.73 6.53 -4.49
N LYS A 28 8.83 6.20 -3.80
CA LYS A 28 9.77 7.19 -3.23
C LYS A 28 10.34 8.15 -4.28
N SER A 29 10.64 7.65 -5.48
CA SER A 29 11.15 8.47 -6.59
C SER A 29 10.10 9.46 -7.06
N ILE A 30 8.85 9.01 -7.20
CA ILE A 30 7.71 9.84 -7.60
C ILE A 30 7.44 10.92 -6.55
N VAL A 31 7.39 10.54 -5.27
CA VAL A 31 7.20 11.47 -4.15
C VAL A 31 8.27 12.57 -4.15
N LYS A 32 9.54 12.20 -4.38
CA LYS A 32 10.64 13.16 -4.47
C LYS A 32 10.54 14.05 -5.70
N LYS A 33 10.24 13.46 -6.88
CA LYS A 33 10.12 14.19 -8.15
C LYS A 33 9.05 15.29 -8.07
N HIS A 34 7.95 15.02 -7.38
CA HIS A 34 6.80 15.92 -7.29
C HIS A 34 6.75 16.70 -5.97
N ASN A 35 7.75 16.57 -5.08
CA ASN A 35 7.73 17.15 -3.73
C ASN A 35 6.42 16.87 -2.97
N ALA A 36 5.83 15.68 -3.16
CA ALA A 36 4.48 15.37 -2.70
C ALA A 36 4.33 15.45 -1.17
N ASP A 37 5.43 15.23 -0.42
CA ASP A 37 5.45 15.29 1.04
C ASP A 37 5.83 16.68 1.60
N HIS A 38 6.06 17.71 0.76
CA HIS A 38 6.66 18.98 1.20
C HIS A 38 5.87 19.69 2.31
N TYR A 39 4.53 19.65 2.23
CA TYR A 39 3.64 20.26 3.23
C TYR A 39 3.07 19.26 4.25
N TYR A 40 3.30 17.96 4.07
CA TYR A 40 2.73 16.92 4.92
C TYR A 40 3.67 16.56 6.08
N LYS A 41 3.23 16.85 7.32
CA LYS A 41 4.02 16.59 8.54
C LYS A 41 3.95 15.13 9.02
N ALA A 42 2.77 14.52 9.00
CA ALA A 42 2.54 13.18 9.58
C ALA A 42 1.96 12.16 8.59
N PHE A 43 1.10 12.60 7.68
CA PHE A 43 0.40 11.71 6.73
C PHE A 43 1.03 11.80 5.35
N LYS A 44 2.12 11.06 5.14
CA LYS A 44 2.91 11.10 3.89
C LYS A 44 2.22 10.35 2.74
N ALA A 45 2.62 10.65 1.51
CA ALA A 45 2.03 10.13 0.28
C ALA A 45 1.92 8.60 0.22
N ARG A 46 2.93 7.86 0.71
CA ARG A 46 2.86 6.39 0.77
C ARG A 46 1.78 5.91 1.73
N THR A 47 1.67 6.55 2.89
CA THR A 47 0.64 6.21 3.89
C THR A 47 -0.74 6.53 3.34
N GLN A 48 -0.92 7.72 2.75
CA GLN A 48 -2.15 8.11 2.05
C GLN A 48 -2.58 7.07 1.02
N LEU A 49 -1.66 6.65 0.14
CA LEU A 49 -1.93 5.67 -0.90
C LEU A 49 -2.41 4.33 -0.32
N ILE A 50 -1.72 3.82 0.70
CA ILE A 50 -2.08 2.53 1.34
C ILE A 50 -3.44 2.65 2.04
N THR A 51 -3.71 3.76 2.73
CA THR A 51 -4.99 4.02 3.40
C THR A 51 -6.15 4.06 2.39
N MET A 52 -5.99 4.78 1.28
CA MET A 52 -7.03 4.85 0.25
C MET A 52 -7.27 3.49 -0.41
N LEU A 53 -6.20 2.74 -0.70
CA LEU A 53 -6.32 1.41 -1.28
C LEU A 53 -7.02 0.44 -0.32
N PHE A 54 -6.71 0.51 0.98
CA PHE A 54 -7.41 -0.25 2.00
C PHE A 54 -8.91 0.08 2.00
N GLY A 55 -9.26 1.37 2.01
CA GLY A 55 -10.66 1.81 1.97
C GLY A 55 -11.41 1.28 0.76
N ILE A 56 -10.84 1.38 -0.43
CA ILE A 56 -11.47 0.88 -1.67
C ILE A 56 -11.69 -0.65 -1.60
N ILE A 57 -10.70 -1.41 -1.12
CA ILE A 57 -10.82 -2.88 -1.01
C ILE A 57 -11.85 -3.27 0.05
N SER A 58 -11.94 -2.49 1.14
CA SER A 58 -12.92 -2.66 2.22
C SER A 58 -14.31 -2.12 1.88
N ARG A 59 -14.51 -1.53 0.69
CA ARG A 59 -15.75 -0.87 0.24
C ARG A 59 -16.18 0.30 1.13
N CYS A 60 -15.20 1.02 1.68
CA CYS A 60 -15.45 2.27 2.36
C CYS A 60 -15.63 3.39 1.32
N ASP A 61 -16.71 4.15 1.45
CA ASP A 61 -17.04 5.27 0.56
C ASP A 61 -16.54 6.62 1.11
N SER A 62 -16.01 6.65 2.34
CA SER A 62 -15.50 7.87 2.96
C SER A 62 -14.29 7.66 3.85
N MET A 63 -13.51 8.73 4.07
CA MET A 63 -12.42 8.71 5.05
C MET A 63 -12.90 8.44 6.47
N THR A 64 -14.13 8.87 6.81
CA THR A 64 -14.73 8.59 8.11
C THR A 64 -14.92 7.09 8.30
N GLU A 65 -15.51 6.43 7.31
CA GLU A 65 -15.73 4.98 7.34
C GLU A 65 -14.41 4.19 7.40
N ILE A 66 -13.35 4.68 6.75
CA ILE A 66 -12.00 4.10 6.88
C ILE A 66 -11.45 4.24 8.31
N CYS A 67 -11.79 5.31 9.02
CA CYS A 67 -11.30 5.57 10.39
C CYS A 67 -12.15 4.89 11.47
N GLU A 68 -13.39 4.52 11.16
CA GLU A 68 -14.33 3.88 12.09
C GLU A 68 -14.25 2.34 12.10
N GLY A 69 -13.58 1.76 11.09
CA GLY A 69 -13.37 0.32 10.95
C GLY A 69 -12.34 -0.31 11.88
#